data_AF-A0A3M1WWY7-F1
#
_entry.id   AF-A0A3M1WWY7-F1
#
_cell.length_a   1.000
_cell.length_b   1.000
_cell.length_c   1.000
_cell.angle_alpha   90.00
_cell.angle_beta   90.00
_cell.angle_gamma   90.00
#
_symmetry.space_group_name_H-M   'P 1'
#
loop_
_entity.id
_entity.type
_entity.pdbx_description
1 polymer ?
#
loop_
_entity_poly.entity_id
_entity_poly.type
_entity_poly.pdbx_seq_one_letter_code
_entity_poly.pdbx_strand_id
1 'polypeptide(L)'
;MRPQRLLTTAALLATLSFGTAAQADATLTFSDSRSPQQTSFLIHDGRILMQGQGRDGSKFSSIYDSGRKQFIMIDHARKRYYTMDEQTVEKQMEMMDRARQMMKQQLEAQLKDMPPEQRKMMEQRMQAMFAKPEPAPAPRVEVKDTGERRDANGIPCRVFRIIADGKPERETCVAKPRDLGLSDADYRALRSMFDYMSRMADRFASRMGGMHRQNTAELMSHIDGIPVSMKHLTKGYESRLEGLSTDALDPSLFQVPPGFQKVDPLAEMERNMPKGAAH
;
A
#
# COMPACT_ATOMS: atom_id res chain seq x y z
N MET A 1 -15.13 76.01 -39.43
CA MET A 1 -16.22 75.29 -38.75
C MET A 1 -16.08 73.79 -39.04
N ARG A 2 -15.89 72.98 -37.98
CA ARG A 2 -16.03 71.48 -37.90
C ARG A 2 -15.13 70.57 -38.78
N PRO A 3 -14.78 69.35 -38.31
CA PRO A 3 -14.26 68.99 -36.99
C PRO A 3 -13.03 68.02 -37.05
N GLN A 4 -12.23 68.00 -35.98
CA GLN A 4 -11.16 67.03 -35.71
C GLN A 4 -11.73 65.62 -35.48
N ARG A 5 -11.11 64.61 -36.12
CA ARG A 5 -11.36 63.19 -35.83
C ARG A 5 -10.36 62.72 -34.76
N LEU A 6 -10.85 62.51 -33.54
CA LEU A 6 -10.14 61.79 -32.48
C LEU A 6 -10.15 60.29 -32.81
N LEU A 7 -8.96 59.75 -33.06
CA LEU A 7 -8.72 58.31 -33.14
C LEU A 7 -8.48 57.78 -31.72
N THR A 8 -9.52 57.24 -31.10
CA THR A 8 -9.43 56.44 -29.88
C THR A 8 -8.98 55.03 -30.23
N THR A 9 -7.70 54.72 -30.04
CA THR A 9 -7.17 53.36 -30.01
C THR A 9 -7.63 52.65 -28.73
N ALA A 10 -8.59 51.74 -28.85
CA ALA A 10 -8.97 50.81 -27.79
C ALA A 10 -7.95 49.67 -27.72
N ALA A 11 -7.18 49.60 -26.63
CA ALA A 11 -6.32 48.47 -26.34
C ALA A 11 -7.18 47.32 -25.76
N LEU A 12 -7.35 46.23 -26.52
CA LEU A 12 -7.89 44.98 -26.01
C LEU A 12 -6.85 44.34 -25.07
N LEU A 13 -7.09 44.40 -23.76
CA LEU A 13 -6.44 43.50 -22.81
C LEU A 13 -7.05 42.10 -22.98
N ALA A 14 -6.33 41.21 -23.64
CA ALA A 14 -6.62 39.78 -23.62
C ALA A 14 -6.28 39.22 -22.23
N THR A 15 -7.27 39.14 -21.35
CA THR A 15 -7.17 38.34 -20.12
C THR A 15 -7.06 36.86 -20.51
N LEU A 16 -5.83 36.34 -20.50
CA LEU A 16 -5.54 34.92 -20.49
C LEU A 16 -6.13 34.33 -19.22
N SER A 17 -7.35 33.82 -19.31
CA SER A 17 -7.92 32.91 -18.33
C SER A 17 -7.03 31.67 -18.29
N PHE A 18 -6.07 31.64 -17.36
CA PHE A 18 -5.42 30.40 -16.98
C PHE A 18 -6.52 29.49 -16.46
N GLY A 19 -7.00 28.58 -17.31
CA GLY A 19 -7.86 27.50 -16.88
C GLY A 19 -7.09 26.76 -15.80
N THR A 20 -7.54 26.90 -14.55
CA THR A 20 -7.15 25.97 -13.50
C THR A 20 -7.49 24.59 -14.03
N ALA A 21 -6.47 23.79 -14.32
CA ALA A 21 -6.68 22.39 -14.62
C ALA A 21 -7.54 21.83 -13.49
N ALA A 22 -8.75 21.41 -13.81
CA ALA A 22 -9.64 20.78 -12.85
C ALA A 22 -8.88 19.56 -12.32
N GLN A 23 -8.36 19.68 -11.09
CA GLN A 23 -7.77 18.58 -10.34
C GLN A 23 -8.86 17.53 -10.20
N ALA A 24 -8.59 16.30 -10.66
CA ALA A 24 -9.60 15.27 -10.80
C ALA A 24 -9.62 14.45 -9.50
N ASP A 25 -10.55 14.80 -8.63
CA ASP A 25 -10.75 14.09 -7.38
C ASP A 25 -11.49 12.78 -7.63
N ALA A 26 -11.08 11.72 -6.95
CA ALA A 26 -11.75 10.43 -7.06
C ALA A 26 -11.82 9.70 -5.72
N THR A 27 -12.98 9.10 -5.46
CA THR A 27 -13.22 8.16 -4.37
C THR A 27 -13.61 6.81 -4.94
N LEU A 28 -12.78 5.80 -4.69
CA LEU A 28 -13.04 4.41 -5.07
C LEU A 28 -13.37 3.61 -3.82
N THR A 29 -14.56 3.01 -3.75
CA THR A 29 -14.97 2.17 -2.62
C THR A 29 -15.04 0.72 -3.06
N PHE A 30 -14.33 -0.15 -2.35
CA PHE A 30 -14.22 -1.58 -2.62
C PHE A 30 -14.86 -2.40 -1.51
N SER A 31 -15.52 -3.49 -1.90
CA SER A 31 -15.87 -4.60 -1.00
C SER A 31 -14.82 -5.72 -1.11
N ASP A 32 -14.77 -6.58 -0.10
CA ASP A 32 -14.08 -7.88 -0.15
C ASP A 32 -15.04 -8.92 0.41
N SER A 33 -15.31 -10.00 -0.32
CA SER A 33 -16.28 -11.02 0.08
C SER A 33 -15.96 -11.72 1.41
N ARG A 34 -14.76 -11.52 1.97
CA ARG A 34 -14.32 -12.03 3.29
C ARG A 34 -14.54 -11.05 4.43
N SER A 35 -15.06 -9.86 4.16
CA SER A 35 -15.30 -8.80 5.12
C SER A 35 -16.57 -8.04 4.78
N PRO A 36 -17.51 -7.85 5.72
CA PRO A 36 -18.65 -6.96 5.48
C PRO A 36 -18.20 -5.48 5.37
N GLN A 37 -16.99 -5.17 5.81
CA GLN A 37 -16.45 -3.81 5.81
C GLN A 37 -15.83 -3.46 4.46
N GLN A 38 -16.17 -2.27 3.98
CA GLN A 38 -15.62 -1.68 2.78
C GLN A 38 -14.30 -0.95 3.07
N THR A 39 -13.47 -0.83 2.03
CA THR A 39 -12.27 0.01 2.02
C THR A 39 -12.41 1.06 0.94
N SER A 40 -12.09 2.31 1.25
CA SER A 40 -12.14 3.42 0.30
C SER A 40 -10.75 3.99 0.04
N PHE A 41 -10.51 4.36 -1.21
CA PHE A 41 -9.33 5.07 -1.69
C PHE A 41 -9.78 6.44 -2.18
N LEU A 42 -9.38 7.48 -1.45
CA LEU A 42 -9.58 8.86 -1.83
C LEU A 42 -8.29 9.35 -2.46
N ILE A 43 -8.38 9.98 -3.63
CA ILE A 43 -7.22 10.34 -4.45
C ILE A 43 -7.36 11.82 -4.83
N HIS A 44 -6.35 12.60 -4.48
CA HIS A 44 -6.30 14.05 -4.71
C HIS A 44 -4.85 14.52 -4.75
N ASP A 45 -4.47 15.23 -5.81
CA ASP A 45 -3.18 15.93 -5.95
C ASP A 45 -1.97 15.04 -5.57
N GLY A 46 -1.97 13.81 -6.09
CA GLY A 46 -0.91 12.84 -5.85
C GLY A 46 -0.81 12.31 -4.41
N ARG A 47 -1.84 12.54 -3.58
CA ARG A 47 -2.03 11.91 -2.27
C ARG A 47 -3.15 10.90 -2.33
N ILE A 48 -2.99 9.82 -1.58
CA ILE A 48 -3.96 8.72 -1.55
C ILE A 48 -4.27 8.42 -0.10
N LEU A 49 -5.51 8.66 0.32
CA LEU A 49 -6.02 8.25 1.61
C LEU A 49 -6.72 6.89 1.44
N MET A 50 -6.16 5.87 2.08
CA MET A 50 -6.79 4.56 2.24
C MET A 50 -7.48 4.55 3.60
N GLN A 51 -8.76 4.20 3.65
CA GLN A 51 -9.50 4.11 4.90
C GLN A 51 -10.50 2.98 4.91
N GLY A 52 -10.80 2.44 6.08
CA GLY A 52 -11.77 1.38 6.24
C GLY A 52 -11.96 0.99 7.70
N GLN A 53 -12.62 -0.15 7.90
CA GLN A 53 -12.82 -0.73 9.22
C GLN A 53 -12.28 -2.16 9.27
N GLY A 54 -11.61 -2.49 10.38
CA GLY A 54 -11.25 -3.85 10.73
C GLY A 54 -12.48 -4.70 11.06
N ARG A 55 -12.28 -6.01 11.22
CA ARG A 55 -13.35 -6.95 11.60
C ARG A 55 -13.95 -6.67 12.98
N ASP A 56 -13.16 -6.06 13.86
CA ASP A 56 -13.55 -5.60 15.19
C ASP A 56 -14.22 -4.21 15.17
N GLY A 57 -14.46 -3.63 13.98
CA GLY A 57 -15.01 -2.30 13.81
C GLY A 57 -14.01 -1.17 14.05
N SER A 58 -12.74 -1.48 14.35
CA SER A 58 -11.70 -0.46 14.52
C SER A 58 -11.45 0.26 13.19
N LYS A 59 -11.43 1.60 13.23
CA LYS A 59 -11.11 2.40 12.04
C LYS A 59 -9.62 2.35 11.77
N PHE A 60 -9.24 2.09 10.53
CA PHE A 60 -7.87 2.28 10.06
C PHE A 60 -7.87 3.32 8.95
N SER A 61 -6.81 4.13 8.91
CA SER A 61 -6.51 4.91 7.73
C SER A 61 -5.01 5.05 7.54
N SER A 62 -4.60 5.21 6.29
CA SER A 62 -3.24 5.56 5.94
C SER A 62 -3.22 6.50 4.74
N ILE A 63 -2.23 7.38 4.72
CA ILE A 63 -2.05 8.35 3.64
C ILE A 63 -0.74 8.02 2.94
N TYR A 64 -0.78 7.80 1.63
CA TYR A 64 0.40 7.81 0.78
C TYR A 64 0.62 9.22 0.25
N ASP A 65 1.83 9.73 0.45
CA ASP A 65 2.31 10.98 -0.15
C ASP A 65 3.31 10.62 -1.25
N SER A 66 2.92 10.77 -2.51
CA SER A 66 3.80 10.42 -3.65
C SER A 66 5.01 11.34 -3.78
N GLY A 67 4.88 12.62 -3.40
CA GLY A 67 5.98 13.59 -3.43
C GLY A 67 7.07 13.28 -2.42
N ARG A 68 6.68 12.77 -1.24
CA ARG A 68 7.60 12.36 -0.18
C ARG A 68 7.95 10.87 -0.18
N LYS A 69 7.25 10.06 -0.98
CA LYS A 69 7.37 8.59 -1.04
C LYS A 69 7.32 7.94 0.36
N GLN A 70 6.26 8.23 1.10
CA GLN A 70 6.07 7.69 2.45
C GLN A 70 4.60 7.33 2.69
N PHE A 71 4.37 6.38 3.59
CA PHE A 71 3.07 6.18 4.20
C PHE A 71 2.98 6.88 5.56
N ILE A 72 1.83 7.47 5.85
CA ILE A 72 1.45 7.94 7.18
C ILE A 72 0.39 6.96 7.67
N MET A 73 0.73 6.14 8.65
CA MET A 73 -0.19 5.17 9.26
C MET A 73 -0.87 5.83 10.45
N ILE A 74 -2.21 5.82 10.48
CA ILE A 74 -3.02 6.51 11.48
C ILE A 74 -3.78 5.49 12.33
N ASP A 75 -3.51 5.50 13.63
CA ASP A 75 -4.22 4.72 14.66
C ASP A 75 -5.25 5.64 15.34
N HIS A 76 -6.51 5.53 14.88
CA HIS A 76 -7.63 6.33 15.40
C HIS A 76 -7.97 6.00 16.85
N ALA A 77 -7.82 4.74 17.27
CA ALA A 77 -8.17 4.31 18.61
C ALA A 77 -7.23 4.92 19.65
N ARG A 78 -5.94 5.01 19.33
CA ARG A 78 -4.92 5.59 20.22
C ARG A 78 -4.64 7.07 19.98
N LYS A 79 -5.20 7.66 18.92
CA LYS A 79 -4.87 9.02 18.45
C LYS A 79 -3.37 9.19 18.21
N ARG A 80 -2.79 8.24 17.50
CA ARG A 80 -1.35 8.22 17.18
C ARG A 80 -1.13 8.00 15.70
N TYR A 81 0.00 8.45 15.19
CA TYR A 81 0.41 8.17 13.83
C TYR A 81 1.91 7.95 13.75
N TYR A 82 2.35 7.24 12.72
CA TYR A 82 3.77 7.14 12.38
C TYR A 82 3.96 7.23 10.88
N THR A 83 5.17 7.62 10.49
CA THR A 83 5.58 7.71 9.08
C THR A 83 6.46 6.52 8.74
N MET A 84 6.23 5.93 7.58
CA MET A 84 6.99 4.81 7.04
C MET A 84 7.54 5.20 5.67
N ASP A 85 8.75 5.74 5.69
CA ASP A 85 9.60 5.95 4.52
C ASP A 85 10.64 4.82 4.41
N GLU A 86 11.43 4.84 3.34
CA GLU A 86 12.45 3.81 3.09
C GLU A 86 13.51 3.76 4.21
N GLN A 87 13.89 4.91 4.78
CA GLN A 87 14.85 4.97 5.88
C GLN A 87 14.31 4.33 7.15
N THR A 88 13.04 4.58 7.46
CA THR A 88 12.35 4.00 8.62
C THR A 88 12.23 2.49 8.47
N VAL A 89 11.91 2.00 7.26
CA VAL A 89 11.88 0.57 6.96
C VAL A 89 13.25 -0.07 7.16
N GLU A 90 14.34 0.52 6.65
CA GLU A 90 15.68 -0.05 6.83
C GLU A 90 16.07 -0.12 8.31
N LYS A 91 15.86 0.96 9.07
CA LYS A 91 16.12 0.95 10.53
C LYS A 91 15.28 -0.08 11.26
N GLN A 92 14.02 -0.29 10.83
CA GLN A 92 13.18 -1.35 11.38
C GLN A 92 13.77 -2.73 11.11
N MET A 93 14.27 -2.97 9.90
CA MET A 93 14.91 -4.24 9.54
C MET A 93 16.20 -4.46 10.35
N GLU A 94 17.04 -3.44 10.50
CA GLU A 94 18.24 -3.51 11.34
C GLU A 94 17.90 -3.87 12.79
N MET A 95 16.87 -3.24 13.36
CA MET A 95 16.45 -3.54 14.73
C MET A 95 15.90 -4.96 14.85
N MET A 96 15.14 -5.44 13.86
CA MET A 96 14.67 -6.83 13.84
C MET A 96 15.84 -7.82 13.79
N ASP A 97 16.90 -7.52 13.04
CA ASP A 97 18.10 -8.35 12.99
C ASP A 97 18.86 -8.34 14.32
N ARG A 98 18.97 -7.18 14.99
CA ARG A 98 19.52 -7.10 16.37
C ARG A 98 18.67 -7.89 17.36
N ALA A 99 17.35 -7.79 17.28
CA ALA A 99 16.42 -8.54 18.13
C ALA A 99 16.64 -10.05 18.00
N ARG A 100 16.77 -10.53 16.76
CA ARG A 100 17.04 -11.93 16.45
C ARG A 100 18.38 -12.39 17.01
N GLN A 101 19.42 -11.56 16.90
CA GLN A 101 20.73 -11.86 17.47
C GLN A 101 20.68 -11.96 19.00
N MET A 102 20.02 -11.02 19.67
CA MET A 102 19.85 -11.06 21.13
C MET A 102 19.06 -12.29 21.57
N MET A 103 17.97 -12.62 20.87
CA MET A 103 17.17 -13.82 21.14
C MET A 103 18.01 -15.09 20.96
N LYS A 104 18.83 -15.16 19.91
CA LYS A 104 19.75 -16.28 19.69
C LYS A 104 20.75 -16.44 20.84
N GLN A 105 21.38 -15.34 21.28
CA GLN A 105 22.32 -15.35 22.41
C GLN A 105 21.66 -15.78 23.72
N GLN A 106 20.44 -15.30 24.00
CA GLN A 106 19.69 -15.68 25.19
C GLN A 106 19.36 -17.18 25.20
N LEU A 107 18.95 -17.72 24.05
CA LEU A 107 18.70 -19.16 23.91
C LEU A 107 20.00 -19.97 24.06
N GLU A 108 21.10 -19.54 23.45
CA GLU A 108 22.42 -20.16 23.61
C GLU A 108 22.89 -20.18 25.08
N ALA A 109 22.58 -19.13 25.85
CA ALA A 109 22.87 -19.10 27.28
C ALA A 109 22.03 -20.15 28.03
N GLN A 110 20.72 -20.23 27.77
CA GLN A 110 19.83 -21.21 28.39
C GLN A 110 20.20 -22.65 28.05
N LEU A 111 20.75 -22.91 26.86
CA LEU A 111 21.21 -24.24 26.47
C LEU A 111 22.35 -24.77 27.36
N LYS A 112 23.19 -23.90 27.92
CA LYS A 112 24.34 -24.32 28.74
C LYS A 112 23.91 -25.09 29.98
N ASP A 113 22.77 -24.72 30.57
CA ASP A 113 22.28 -25.31 31.82
C ASP A 113 21.35 -26.52 31.61
N MET A 114 21.10 -26.91 30.35
CA MET A 114 20.20 -28.02 30.03
C MET A 114 20.89 -29.40 30.03
N PRO A 115 20.17 -30.49 30.39
CA PRO A 115 20.65 -31.85 30.19
C PRO A 115 20.97 -32.15 28.72
N PRO A 116 21.91 -33.06 28.42
CA PRO A 116 22.41 -33.29 27.05
C PRO A 116 21.31 -33.61 26.02
N GLU A 117 20.33 -34.43 26.39
CA GLU A 117 19.23 -34.79 25.49
C GLU A 117 18.32 -33.60 25.18
N GLN A 118 17.99 -32.78 26.19
CA GLN A 118 17.17 -31.58 26.02
C GLN A 118 17.91 -30.50 25.23
N ARG A 119 19.21 -30.33 25.48
CA ARG A 119 20.07 -29.42 24.73
C ARG A 119 20.08 -29.78 23.25
N LYS A 120 20.30 -31.05 22.91
CA LYS A 120 20.34 -31.50 21.51
C LYS A 120 19.01 -31.27 20.79
N MET A 121 17.87 -31.55 21.44
CA MET A 121 16.55 -31.25 20.87
C MET A 121 16.35 -29.75 20.64
N MET A 122 16.77 -28.92 21.59
CA MET A 122 16.61 -27.47 21.49
C MET A 122 17.55 -26.85 20.46
N GLU A 123 18.80 -27.31 20.34
CA GLU A 123 19.74 -26.93 19.28
C GLU A 123 19.18 -27.23 17.89
N GLN A 124 18.58 -28.40 17.68
CA GLN A 124 17.92 -28.74 16.41
C GLN A 124 16.75 -27.80 16.10
N ARG A 125 15.93 -27.47 17.10
CA ARG A 125 14.82 -26.52 16.94
C ARG A 125 15.31 -25.10 16.67
N MET A 126 16.36 -24.65 17.36
CA MET A 126 16.99 -23.35 17.11
C MET A 126 17.57 -23.30 15.71
N GLN A 127 18.26 -24.35 15.27
CA GLN A 127 18.78 -24.42 13.92
C GLN A 127 17.66 -24.36 12.89
N ALA A 128 16.51 -25.00 13.12
CA ALA A 128 15.35 -24.88 12.23
C ALA A 128 14.69 -23.49 12.28
N MET A 129 14.64 -22.83 13.44
CA MET A 129 14.00 -21.53 13.64
C MET A 129 14.85 -20.36 13.10
N PHE A 130 16.17 -20.45 13.25
CA PHE A 130 17.14 -19.42 12.83
C PHE A 130 17.86 -19.78 11.53
N ALA A 131 17.65 -20.98 10.97
CA ALA A 131 18.03 -21.24 9.60
C ALA A 131 17.38 -20.16 8.74
N LYS A 132 18.21 -19.43 7.98
CA LYS A 132 17.69 -18.65 6.87
C LYS A 132 17.06 -19.67 5.94
N PRO A 133 15.73 -19.66 5.73
CA PRO A 133 15.16 -20.44 4.65
C PRO A 133 15.91 -20.03 3.39
N GLU A 134 16.29 -21.02 2.57
CA GLU A 134 16.78 -20.69 1.25
C GLU A 134 15.72 -19.81 0.58
N PRO A 135 16.12 -18.70 -0.06
CA PRO A 135 15.17 -17.86 -0.78
C PRO A 135 14.49 -18.75 -1.81
N ALA A 136 13.23 -19.10 -1.56
CA ALA A 136 12.41 -19.71 -2.58
C ALA A 136 12.40 -18.74 -3.76
N PRO A 137 12.68 -19.20 -4.98
CA PRO A 137 12.58 -18.35 -6.14
C PRO A 137 11.17 -17.73 -6.18
N ALA A 138 11.09 -16.42 -6.45
CA ALA A 138 9.80 -15.78 -6.64
C ALA A 138 9.03 -16.56 -7.72
N PRO A 139 7.73 -16.84 -7.51
CA PRO A 139 6.94 -17.56 -8.49
C PRO A 139 6.96 -16.80 -9.82
N ARG A 140 7.01 -17.52 -10.94
CA ARG A 140 6.91 -16.85 -12.24
C ARG A 140 5.48 -16.35 -12.40
N VAL A 141 5.32 -15.03 -12.44
CA VAL A 141 4.02 -14.38 -12.62
C VAL A 141 3.85 -13.97 -14.08
N GLU A 142 2.77 -14.43 -14.69
CA GLU A 142 2.36 -14.03 -16.03
C GLU A 142 0.98 -13.38 -15.95
N VAL A 143 0.83 -12.23 -16.61
CA VAL A 143 -0.44 -11.53 -16.79
C VAL A 143 -0.91 -11.77 -18.21
N LYS A 144 -2.01 -12.51 -18.39
CA LYS A 144 -2.55 -12.86 -19.71
C LYS A 144 -3.88 -12.15 -19.95
N ASP A 145 -3.95 -11.34 -21.01
CA ASP A 145 -5.24 -10.81 -21.51
C ASP A 145 -6.10 -11.99 -21.99
N THR A 146 -7.34 -12.09 -21.49
CA THR A 146 -8.26 -13.15 -21.88
C THR A 146 -9.04 -12.80 -23.16
N GLY A 147 -8.97 -11.56 -23.62
CA GLY A 147 -9.80 -11.00 -24.69
C GLY A 147 -11.24 -10.68 -24.25
N GLU A 148 -11.61 -11.04 -23.02
CA GLU A 148 -12.94 -10.81 -22.48
C GLU A 148 -13.10 -9.38 -21.97
N ARG A 149 -14.28 -8.80 -22.22
CA ARG A 149 -14.70 -7.51 -21.68
C ARG A 149 -15.86 -7.73 -20.73
N ARG A 150 -15.84 -7.03 -19.60
CA ARG A 150 -16.92 -7.03 -18.62
C ARG A 150 -17.23 -5.60 -18.18
N ASP A 151 -18.23 -5.52 -17.33
CA ASP A 151 -18.59 -4.33 -16.58
C ASP A 151 -18.50 -4.67 -15.09
N ALA A 152 -17.93 -3.77 -14.30
CA ALA A 152 -17.96 -3.84 -12.85
C ALA A 152 -18.56 -2.54 -12.30
N ASN A 153 -19.81 -2.61 -11.84
CA ASN A 153 -20.54 -1.48 -11.27
C ASN A 153 -20.67 -0.28 -12.24
N GLY A 154 -20.99 -0.55 -13.51
CA GLY A 154 -21.11 0.47 -14.55
C GLY A 154 -19.77 0.92 -15.14
N ILE A 155 -18.64 0.33 -14.72
CA ILE A 155 -17.31 0.63 -15.22
C ILE A 155 -16.86 -0.47 -16.21
N PRO A 156 -16.63 -0.13 -17.49
CA PRO A 156 -16.13 -1.09 -18.47
C PRO A 156 -14.70 -1.51 -18.13
N CYS A 157 -14.42 -2.81 -18.20
CA CYS A 157 -13.11 -3.35 -17.88
C CYS A 157 -12.73 -4.54 -18.78
N ARG A 158 -11.43 -4.75 -18.93
CA ARG A 158 -10.86 -5.91 -19.63
C ARG A 158 -10.41 -6.95 -18.61
N VAL A 159 -10.68 -8.21 -18.91
CA VAL A 159 -10.35 -9.31 -17.99
C VAL A 159 -8.95 -9.83 -18.29
N PHE A 160 -8.15 -9.89 -17.24
CA PHE A 160 -6.82 -10.48 -17.25
C PHE A 160 -6.79 -11.68 -16.31
N ARG A 161 -6.02 -12.70 -16.70
CA ARG A 161 -5.76 -13.87 -15.89
C ARG A 161 -4.33 -13.82 -15.38
N ILE A 162 -4.19 -13.99 -14.08
CA ILE A 162 -2.91 -14.00 -13.40
C ILE A 162 -2.52 -15.44 -13.16
N ILE A 163 -1.39 -15.82 -13.75
CA ILE A 163 -0.88 -17.18 -13.78
C ILE A 163 0.40 -17.20 -12.94
N ALA A 164 0.44 -18.07 -11.94
CA ALA A 164 1.57 -18.29 -11.05
C ALA A 164 2.13 -19.69 -11.32
N ASP A 165 3.39 -19.81 -11.74
CA ASP A 165 4.03 -21.10 -12.02
C ASP A 165 3.16 -22.01 -12.91
N GLY A 166 2.58 -21.41 -13.96
CA GLY A 166 1.70 -22.08 -14.92
C GLY A 166 0.27 -22.35 -14.43
N LYS A 167 -0.09 -21.99 -13.20
CA LYS A 167 -1.44 -22.18 -12.63
C LYS A 167 -2.23 -20.87 -12.56
N PRO A 168 -3.47 -20.82 -13.06
CA PRO A 168 -4.35 -19.68 -12.86
C PRO A 168 -4.67 -19.45 -11.38
N GLU A 169 -4.23 -18.33 -10.83
CA GLU A 169 -4.48 -17.99 -9.42
C GLU A 169 -5.58 -16.94 -9.27
N ARG A 170 -5.62 -15.96 -10.18
CA ARG A 170 -6.57 -14.85 -10.11
C ARG A 170 -7.12 -14.49 -11.48
N GLU A 171 -8.32 -13.95 -11.45
CA GLU A 171 -8.91 -13.22 -12.55
C GLU A 171 -9.14 -11.78 -12.09
N THR A 172 -8.82 -10.83 -12.94
CA THR A 172 -8.81 -9.41 -12.59
C THR A 172 -9.42 -8.61 -13.71
N CYS A 173 -10.48 -7.86 -13.41
CA CYS A 173 -11.08 -6.93 -14.35
C CYS A 173 -10.47 -5.55 -14.19
N VAL A 174 -9.84 -5.06 -15.25
CA VAL A 174 -9.01 -3.85 -15.24
C VAL A 174 -9.69 -2.77 -16.08
N ALA A 175 -10.04 -1.66 -15.44
CA ALA A 175 -10.58 -0.47 -16.07
C ALA A 175 -9.46 0.50 -16.46
N LYS A 176 -9.73 1.40 -17.41
CA LYS A 176 -8.80 2.50 -17.70
C LYS A 176 -8.92 3.56 -16.61
N PRO A 177 -7.84 4.28 -16.28
CA PRO A 177 -7.88 5.32 -15.24
C PRO A 177 -8.92 6.43 -15.52
N ARG A 178 -9.08 6.78 -16.80
CA ARG A 178 -10.05 7.81 -17.24
C ARG A 178 -11.50 7.41 -17.02
N ASP A 179 -11.81 6.11 -17.09
CA ASP A 179 -13.16 5.59 -16.82
C ASP A 179 -13.50 5.68 -15.32
N LEU A 180 -12.48 5.91 -14.47
CA LEU A 180 -12.59 6.10 -13.03
C LEU A 180 -12.43 7.57 -12.62
N GLY A 181 -12.44 8.50 -13.58
CA GLY A 181 -12.29 9.94 -13.31
C GLY A 181 -10.89 10.37 -12.86
N LEU A 182 -9.86 9.53 -13.01
CA LEU A 182 -8.52 9.86 -12.58
C LEU A 182 -7.75 10.65 -13.64
N SER A 183 -7.05 11.69 -13.20
CA SER A 183 -6.06 12.38 -14.03
C SER A 183 -4.83 11.49 -14.27
N ASP A 184 -4.02 11.84 -15.27
CA ASP A 184 -2.75 11.14 -15.50
C ASP A 184 -1.79 11.31 -14.29
N ALA A 185 -1.90 12.41 -13.53
CA ALA A 185 -1.10 12.64 -12.32
C ALA A 185 -1.53 11.73 -11.16
N ASP A 186 -2.83 11.61 -10.93
CA ASP A 186 -3.40 10.75 -9.90
C ASP A 186 -3.14 9.27 -10.20
N TYR A 187 -3.26 8.88 -11.46
CA TYR A 187 -2.88 7.53 -11.88
C TYR A 187 -1.41 7.23 -11.62
N ARG A 188 -0.50 8.18 -11.93
CA ARG A 188 0.93 8.02 -11.61
C ARG A 188 1.18 7.91 -10.12
N ALA A 189 0.47 8.66 -9.29
CA ALA A 189 0.58 8.56 -7.84
C ALA A 189 0.10 7.20 -7.33
N LEU A 190 -1.01 6.67 -7.86
CA LEU A 190 -1.51 5.35 -7.53
C LEU A 190 -0.53 4.24 -7.92
N ARG A 191 0.08 4.34 -9.11
CA ARG A 191 1.15 3.43 -9.53
C ARG A 191 2.38 3.52 -8.63
N SER A 192 2.80 4.72 -8.28
CA SER A 192 3.91 4.94 -7.34
C SER A 192 3.64 4.31 -5.97
N MET A 193 2.40 4.37 -5.48
CA MET A 193 1.98 3.72 -4.24
C MET A 193 2.16 2.20 -4.32
N PHE A 194 1.64 1.56 -5.36
CA PHE A 194 1.75 0.10 -5.53
C PHE A 194 3.21 -0.34 -5.68
N ASP A 195 4.00 0.38 -6.48
CA ASP A 195 5.43 0.15 -6.61
C ASP A 195 6.17 0.24 -5.27
N TYR A 196 5.85 1.27 -4.48
CA TYR A 196 6.45 1.48 -3.18
C TYR A 196 6.07 0.35 -2.20
N MET A 197 4.79 -0.06 -2.19
CA MET A 197 4.32 -1.20 -1.40
C MET A 197 5.00 -2.51 -1.81
N SER A 198 5.15 -2.76 -3.11
CA SER A 198 5.82 -3.97 -3.62
C SER A 198 7.27 -4.01 -3.15
N ARG A 199 8.04 -2.93 -3.35
CA ARG A 199 9.44 -2.86 -2.93
C ARG A 199 9.63 -3.06 -1.43
N MET A 200 8.77 -2.47 -0.61
CA MET A 200 8.80 -2.68 0.84
C MET A 200 8.48 -4.12 1.21
N ALA A 201 7.47 -4.72 0.59
CA ALA A 201 7.10 -6.12 0.82
C ALA A 201 8.23 -7.08 0.43
N ASP A 202 8.92 -6.81 -0.68
CA ASP A 202 10.05 -7.61 -1.15
C ASP A 202 11.22 -7.51 -0.17
N ARG A 203 11.60 -6.30 0.26
CA ARG A 203 12.63 -6.08 1.29
C ARG A 203 12.32 -6.85 2.58
N PHE A 204 11.07 -6.77 3.04
CA PHE A 204 10.62 -7.48 4.24
C PHE A 204 10.69 -9.00 4.05
N ALA A 205 10.17 -9.51 2.94
CA ALA A 205 10.18 -10.94 2.63
C ALA A 205 11.60 -11.51 2.53
N SER A 206 12.52 -10.80 1.86
CA SER A 206 13.93 -11.22 1.76
C SER A 206 14.60 -11.31 3.13
N ARG A 207 14.28 -10.41 4.07
CA ARG A 207 14.82 -10.44 5.46
C ARG A 207 14.12 -11.47 6.35
N MET A 208 12.87 -11.80 6.08
CA MET A 208 12.09 -12.80 6.82
C MET A 208 12.27 -14.23 6.31
N GLY A 209 13.19 -14.47 5.36
CA GLY A 209 13.48 -15.81 4.87
C GLY A 209 12.65 -16.23 3.67
N GLY A 210 12.38 -15.31 2.74
CA GLY A 210 11.94 -15.68 1.40
C GLY A 210 10.50 -16.20 1.29
N MET A 211 9.61 -15.87 2.23
CA MET A 211 8.17 -16.02 1.99
C MET A 211 7.68 -14.95 1.01
N HIS A 212 8.15 -15.02 -0.25
CA HIS A 212 7.55 -14.32 -1.38
C HIS A 212 6.18 -14.94 -1.65
N ARG A 213 5.20 -14.54 -0.83
CA ARG A 213 3.81 -14.68 -1.21
C ARG A 213 3.57 -13.65 -2.29
N GLN A 214 3.04 -14.07 -3.44
CA GLN A 214 2.49 -13.16 -4.43
C GLN A 214 1.63 -12.12 -3.71
N ASN A 215 2.13 -10.89 -3.66
CA ASN A 215 1.47 -9.82 -2.96
C ASN A 215 0.67 -9.01 -3.99
N THR A 216 -0.47 -8.47 -3.56
CA THR A 216 -1.36 -7.74 -4.47
C THR A 216 -0.66 -6.55 -5.11
N ALA A 217 0.28 -5.89 -4.42
CA ALA A 217 0.99 -4.72 -4.93
C ALA A 217 1.93 -5.03 -6.10
N GLU A 218 2.65 -6.15 -6.05
CA GLU A 218 3.47 -6.67 -7.15
C GLU A 218 2.59 -6.95 -8.37
N LEU A 219 1.43 -7.57 -8.18
CA LEU A 219 0.51 -7.77 -9.29
C LEU A 219 0.04 -6.44 -9.89
N MET A 220 -0.26 -5.46 -9.04
CA MET A 220 -0.70 -4.13 -9.47
C MET A 220 0.37 -3.36 -10.24
N SER A 221 1.65 -3.58 -9.95
CA SER A 221 2.73 -2.93 -10.69
C SER A 221 2.93 -3.46 -12.11
N HIS A 222 2.37 -4.64 -12.44
CA HIS A 222 2.50 -5.26 -13.77
C HIS A 222 1.25 -5.09 -14.66
N ILE A 223 0.13 -4.62 -14.12
CA ILE A 223 -1.11 -4.41 -14.87
C ILE A 223 -1.18 -2.96 -15.35
N ASP A 224 -1.50 -2.73 -16.62
CA ASP A 224 -1.83 -1.39 -17.14
C ASP A 224 -3.32 -1.09 -16.94
N GLY A 225 -3.64 -0.03 -16.19
CA GLY A 225 -4.98 0.30 -15.69
C GLY A 225 -5.16 0.10 -14.18
N ILE A 226 -6.41 -0.01 -13.74
CA ILE A 226 -6.81 -0.16 -12.33
C ILE A 226 -7.78 -1.33 -12.20
N PRO A 227 -7.52 -2.32 -11.33
CA PRO A 227 -8.50 -3.37 -11.07
C PRO A 227 -9.75 -2.80 -10.41
N VAL A 228 -10.88 -3.12 -11.01
CA VAL A 228 -12.21 -2.85 -10.47
C VAL A 228 -12.89 -4.15 -9.99
N SER A 229 -12.31 -5.31 -10.30
CA SER A 229 -12.61 -6.58 -9.63
C SER A 229 -11.38 -7.46 -9.63
N MET A 230 -11.19 -8.22 -8.55
CA MET A 230 -10.15 -9.22 -8.39
C MET A 230 -10.72 -10.46 -7.71
N LYS A 231 -10.84 -11.56 -8.45
CA LYS A 231 -11.30 -12.85 -7.97
C LYS A 231 -10.14 -13.82 -7.79
N HIS A 232 -10.02 -14.39 -6.59
CA HIS A 232 -9.08 -15.48 -6.34
C HIS A 232 -9.71 -16.81 -6.77
N LEU A 233 -9.14 -17.44 -7.79
CA LEU A 233 -9.74 -18.63 -8.41
C LEU A 233 -9.67 -19.85 -7.49
N THR A 234 -8.57 -20.00 -6.76
CA THR A 234 -8.36 -21.13 -5.84
C THR A 234 -9.05 -20.97 -4.48
N LYS A 235 -9.21 -19.73 -4.00
CA LYS A 235 -9.77 -19.42 -2.66
C LYS A 235 -11.21 -18.90 -2.70
N GLY A 236 -11.75 -18.61 -3.89
CA GLY A 236 -13.13 -18.23 -4.11
C GLY A 236 -13.53 -16.84 -3.65
N TYR A 237 -12.66 -16.07 -3.00
CA TYR A 237 -12.98 -14.71 -2.58
C TYR A 237 -12.75 -13.68 -3.69
N GLU A 238 -13.50 -12.59 -3.63
CA GLU A 238 -13.46 -11.51 -4.60
C GLU A 238 -13.41 -10.16 -3.89
N SER A 239 -12.61 -9.25 -4.43
CA SER A 239 -12.74 -7.82 -4.13
C SER A 239 -13.27 -7.11 -5.37
N ARG A 240 -14.21 -6.19 -5.20
CA ARG A 240 -14.86 -5.50 -6.31
C ARG A 240 -15.15 -4.05 -5.96
N LEU A 241 -15.08 -3.17 -6.96
CA LEU A 241 -15.51 -1.80 -6.88
C LEU A 241 -17.03 -1.76 -6.70
N GLU A 242 -17.48 -1.15 -5.61
CA GLU A 242 -18.89 -0.93 -5.27
C GLU A 242 -19.32 0.53 -5.45
N GLY A 243 -18.37 1.46 -5.44
CA GLY A 243 -18.67 2.88 -5.55
C GLY A 243 -17.54 3.66 -6.21
N LEU A 244 -17.94 4.62 -7.04
CA LEU A 244 -17.09 5.63 -7.65
C LEU A 244 -17.78 7.00 -7.42
N SER A 245 -17.05 7.96 -6.87
CA SER A 245 -17.43 9.38 -6.86
C SER A 245 -16.26 10.20 -7.38
N THR A 246 -16.56 11.26 -8.12
CA THR A 246 -15.60 12.27 -8.60
C THR A 246 -15.88 13.64 -8.00
N ASP A 247 -16.54 13.67 -6.84
CA ASP A 247 -16.84 14.90 -6.13
C ASP A 247 -15.56 15.51 -5.56
N ALA A 248 -15.56 16.83 -5.40
CA ALA A 248 -14.44 17.54 -4.82
C ALA A 248 -14.14 17.05 -3.40
N LEU A 249 -12.88 16.74 -3.12
CA LEU A 249 -12.40 16.26 -1.84
C LEU A 249 -11.79 17.40 -1.03
N ASP A 250 -12.09 17.43 0.27
CA ASP A 250 -11.47 18.39 1.18
C ASP A 250 -9.98 18.03 1.38
N PRO A 251 -9.03 18.94 1.07
CA PRO A 251 -7.60 18.68 1.24
C PRO A 251 -7.18 18.32 2.67
N SER A 252 -7.98 18.70 3.68
CA SER A 252 -7.74 18.34 5.08
C SER A 252 -7.90 16.84 5.36
N LEU A 253 -8.63 16.09 4.53
CA LEU A 253 -8.73 14.62 4.62
C LEU A 253 -7.37 13.94 4.42
N PHE A 254 -6.48 14.58 3.67
CA PHE A 254 -5.12 14.08 3.38
C PHE A 254 -4.09 14.59 4.38
N GLN A 255 -4.53 14.97 5.58
CA GLN A 255 -3.69 15.39 6.69
C GLN A 255 -3.95 14.53 7.92
N VAL A 256 -2.97 14.49 8.82
CA VAL A 256 -3.17 13.85 10.12
C VAL A 256 -4.18 14.69 10.91
N PRO A 257 -5.23 14.07 11.49
CA PRO A 257 -6.22 14.84 12.25
C PRO A 257 -5.59 15.58 13.44
N PRO A 258 -6.11 16.77 13.80
CA PRO A 258 -5.62 17.51 14.96
C PRO A 258 -5.64 16.67 16.25
N GLY A 259 -4.61 16.85 17.08
CA GLY A 259 -4.48 16.15 18.37
C GLY A 259 -3.90 14.74 18.31
N PHE A 260 -3.51 14.25 17.12
CA PHE A 260 -2.79 12.99 17.00
C PHE A 260 -1.31 13.16 17.32
N GLN A 261 -0.75 12.21 18.06
CA GLN A 261 0.66 12.22 18.44
C GLN A 261 1.50 11.41 17.45
N LYS A 262 2.60 12.01 16.95
CA LYS A 262 3.57 11.23 16.18
C LYS A 262 4.30 10.30 17.11
N VAL A 263 4.35 9.02 16.76
CA VAL A 263 5.18 8.03 17.46
C VAL A 263 6.32 7.56 16.58
N ASP A 264 7.43 7.25 17.22
CA ASP A 264 8.51 6.49 16.61
C ASP A 264 8.25 5.00 16.89
N PRO A 265 7.83 4.22 15.88
CA PRO A 265 7.56 2.80 16.08
C PRO A 265 8.81 2.03 16.49
N LEU A 266 10.00 2.53 16.16
CA LEU A 266 11.26 1.90 16.54
C LEU A 266 11.53 2.08 18.03
N ALA A 267 11.41 3.30 18.53
CA ALA A 267 11.59 3.58 19.95
C ALA A 267 10.57 2.82 20.82
N GLU A 268 9.34 2.59 20.33
CA GLU A 268 8.36 1.73 20.99
C GLU A 268 8.78 0.26 21.03
N MET A 269 9.24 -0.27 19.90
CA MET A 269 9.69 -1.66 19.83
C MET A 269 10.91 -1.90 20.73
N GLU A 270 11.88 -0.98 20.77
CA GLU A 270 13.04 -1.05 21.68
C GLU A 270 12.64 -1.03 23.16
N ARG A 271 11.68 -0.16 23.55
CA ARG A 271 11.19 -0.10 24.94
C ARG A 271 10.51 -1.40 25.38
N ASN A 272 9.86 -2.08 24.44
CA ASN A 272 9.12 -3.31 24.70
C ASN A 272 9.95 -4.58 24.50
N MET A 273 11.20 -4.48 24.04
CA MET A 273 12.09 -5.63 23.98
C MET A 273 12.37 -6.12 25.40
N PRO A 274 12.30 -7.45 25.65
CA PRO A 274 12.69 -8.00 26.93
C PRO A 274 14.16 -7.64 27.18
N LYS A 275 14.41 -6.80 28.18
CA LYS A 275 15.78 -6.55 28.65
C LYS A 275 16.30 -7.89 29.13
N GLY A 276 17.31 -8.43 28.46
CA GLY A 276 18.00 -9.63 28.92
C GLY A 276 18.35 -9.44 30.40
N ALA A 277 17.90 -10.35 31.25
CA ALA A 277 18.24 -10.36 32.66
C ALA A 277 19.76 -10.52 32.76
N ALA A 278 20.45 -9.40 32.95
CA ALA A 278 21.84 -9.39 33.37
C ALA A 278 21.85 -9.68 34.87
N HIS A 279 21.93 -10.96 35.24
CA HIS A 279 22.37 -11.43 36.55
C HIS A 279 23.24 -12.67 36.35
#